data_AF-A0A2E2W0Q7-F1
#
_entry.id   AF-A0A2E2W0Q7-F1
#
_cell.length_a   1.000
_cell.length_b   1.000
_cell.length_c   1.000
_cell.angle_alpha   90.00
_cell.angle_beta   90.00
_cell.angle_gamma   90.00
#
_symmetry.space_group_name_H-M   'P 1'
#
loop_
_entity.id
_entity.type
_entity.pdbx_description
1 polymer ?
#
loop_
_entity_poly.entity_id
_entity_poly.type
_entity_poly.pdbx_seq_one_letter_code
_entity_poly.pdbx_strand_id
1 'polypeptide(L)'
;MSSLPRYDKPVLLVLNPGSSSIKWSTHNVSALEYAGATVPVAIGQAGVGQSAAQTYPGAPPWLIDVLTNHAVRAVIIRVVHGGSEYHKPIPINDDNFRQLQTLIPLAPLHNKAAIELIEQLRNTRFSIPVFAVFDSEFFSDLPVLSQIYGLSVALTEKYRLRRYGFHGFAHESMVKHWEAVKPKAEHYTLVTAQLGSGCSMAAIRDGKPVDTTMGFTPNEGLLMRTRSGDIDPGLLTWLQRQEGWTPEDTDRVLNCESGWRGLSGGIDNMADLFA
;
A
#
# COMPACT_ATOMS: atom_id res chain seq x y z
N MET A 1 -25.82 3.42 -9.40
CA MET A 1 -24.78 4.48 -9.39
C MET A 1 -25.07 5.39 -10.56
N SER A 2 -25.24 6.70 -10.33
CA SER A 2 -25.28 7.69 -11.41
C SER A 2 -23.95 7.65 -12.17
N SER A 3 -23.99 7.66 -13.50
CA SER A 3 -22.77 7.69 -14.33
C SER A 3 -21.93 8.91 -13.99
N LEU A 4 -20.61 8.75 -13.96
CA LEU A 4 -19.67 9.85 -13.75
C LEU A 4 -19.85 10.95 -14.82
N PRO A 5 -19.81 12.24 -14.43
CA PRO A 5 -19.84 13.33 -15.40
C PRO A 5 -18.69 13.21 -16.39
N ARG A 6 -18.96 13.54 -17.66
CA ARG A 6 -17.93 13.52 -18.70
C ARG A 6 -16.87 14.60 -18.46
N TYR A 7 -15.60 14.23 -18.64
CA TYR A 7 -14.44 15.13 -18.53
C TYR A 7 -13.44 14.90 -19.67
N ASP A 8 -13.41 15.82 -20.63
CA ASP A 8 -12.65 15.62 -21.89
C ASP A 8 -11.16 16.00 -21.81
N LYS A 9 -10.71 16.67 -20.73
CA LYS A 9 -9.28 17.00 -20.58
C LYS A 9 -8.47 15.76 -20.15
N PRO A 10 -7.21 15.62 -20.59
CA PRO A 10 -6.35 14.49 -20.21
C PRO A 10 -6.23 14.32 -18.69
N VAL A 11 -6.45 13.10 -18.19
CA VAL A 11 -6.28 12.76 -16.78
C VAL A 11 -5.37 11.54 -16.56
N LEU A 12 -4.74 11.48 -15.39
CA LEU A 12 -4.22 10.24 -14.79
C LEU A 12 -5.29 9.63 -13.91
N LEU A 13 -5.48 8.31 -13.98
CA LEU A 13 -6.31 7.57 -13.03
C LEU A 13 -5.40 6.92 -12.00
N VAL A 14 -5.60 7.21 -10.71
CA VAL A 14 -4.87 6.60 -9.60
C VAL A 14 -5.78 5.59 -8.92
N LEU A 15 -5.32 4.35 -8.76
CA LEU A 15 -6.00 3.26 -8.07
C LEU A 15 -5.21 2.85 -6.83
N ASN A 16 -5.86 2.82 -5.69
CA ASN A 16 -5.32 2.39 -4.42
C ASN A 16 -6.15 1.21 -3.86
N PRO A 17 -5.78 -0.04 -4.22
CA PRO A 17 -6.38 -1.22 -3.64
C PRO A 17 -5.92 -1.41 -2.19
N GLY A 18 -6.87 -1.32 -1.26
CA GLY A 18 -6.71 -1.68 0.15
C GLY A 18 -7.27 -3.06 0.47
N SER A 19 -7.33 -3.41 1.75
CA SER A 19 -7.84 -4.73 2.20
C SER A 19 -9.36 -4.88 2.03
N SER A 20 -10.13 -3.79 2.10
CA SER A 20 -11.60 -3.82 2.04
C SER A 20 -12.19 -2.97 0.92
N SER A 21 -11.42 -2.02 0.39
CA SER A 21 -11.88 -1.11 -0.65
C SER A 21 -10.77 -0.74 -1.63
N ILE A 22 -11.17 -0.36 -2.83
CA ILE A 22 -10.33 0.29 -3.83
C ILE A 22 -10.73 1.75 -3.87
N LYS A 23 -9.83 2.61 -3.40
CA LYS A 23 -9.99 4.05 -3.56
C LYS A 23 -9.44 4.45 -4.92
N TRP A 24 -10.10 5.38 -5.59
CA TRP A 24 -9.61 5.88 -6.86
C TRP A 24 -9.80 7.38 -6.99
N SER A 25 -8.97 8.00 -7.80
CA SER A 25 -9.05 9.42 -8.12
C SER A 25 -8.56 9.70 -9.54
N THR A 26 -9.08 10.74 -10.17
CA THR A 26 -8.58 11.22 -11.47
C THR A 26 -7.95 12.60 -11.31
N HIS A 27 -6.82 12.81 -11.96
CA HIS A 27 -6.01 14.03 -11.82
C HIS A 27 -5.72 14.62 -13.19
N ASN A 28 -6.01 15.90 -13.38
CA ASN A 28 -5.73 16.58 -14.66
C ASN A 28 -4.22 16.68 -14.88
N VAL A 29 -3.74 16.16 -16.02
CA VAL A 29 -2.32 16.12 -16.36
C VAL A 29 -1.69 17.51 -16.41
N SER A 30 -2.42 18.51 -16.91
CA SER A 30 -1.93 19.89 -17.04
C SER A 30 -1.93 20.66 -15.72
N ALA A 31 -2.60 20.15 -14.69
CA ALA A 31 -2.62 20.75 -13.36
C ALA A 31 -1.59 20.13 -12.41
N LEU A 32 -0.85 19.10 -12.86
CA LEU A 32 0.24 18.47 -12.12
C LEU A 32 1.48 19.39 -12.15
N GLU A 33 1.39 20.57 -11.54
CA GLU A 33 2.58 21.35 -11.23
C GLU A 33 3.25 20.82 -9.94
N TYR A 34 4.58 20.85 -9.97
CA TYR A 34 5.50 20.14 -9.10
C TYR A 34 5.57 20.77 -7.69
N ALA A 35 4.49 20.76 -6.91
CA ALA A 35 4.54 21.25 -5.51
C ALA A 35 3.36 20.82 -4.60
N GLY A 36 2.76 19.66 -4.83
CA GLY A 36 1.90 19.03 -3.83
C GLY A 36 0.41 19.36 -3.95
N ALA A 37 -0.38 18.27 -3.91
CA ALA A 37 -1.84 18.22 -3.86
C ALA A 37 -2.57 18.93 -5.01
N THR A 38 -2.65 18.26 -6.17
CA THR A 38 -3.71 18.59 -7.14
C THR A 38 -5.05 18.13 -6.59
N VAL A 39 -6.06 19.00 -6.62
CA VAL A 39 -7.45 18.62 -6.35
C VAL A 39 -7.87 17.59 -7.41
N PRO A 40 -8.33 16.38 -7.00
CA PRO A 40 -8.84 15.41 -7.96
C PRO A 40 -10.02 15.97 -8.75
N VAL A 41 -10.07 15.64 -10.03
CA VAL A 41 -11.24 15.90 -10.90
C VAL A 41 -12.45 15.09 -10.42
N ALA A 42 -12.21 13.84 -10.02
CA ALA A 42 -13.19 12.98 -9.38
C ALA A 42 -12.50 12.02 -8.42
N ILE A 43 -13.23 11.59 -7.39
CA ILE A 43 -12.83 10.57 -6.43
C ILE A 43 -13.95 9.55 -6.26
N GLY A 44 -13.59 8.33 -5.89
CA GLY A 44 -14.58 7.34 -5.48
C GLY A 44 -13.95 6.17 -4.75
N GLN A 45 -14.82 5.28 -4.31
CA GLN A 45 -14.46 4.07 -3.58
C GLN A 45 -15.34 2.91 -4.05
N ALA A 46 -14.71 1.78 -4.36
CA ALA A 46 -15.37 0.51 -4.65
C ALA A 46 -14.99 -0.53 -3.59
N GLY A 47 -15.81 -1.55 -3.38
CA GLY A 47 -15.42 -2.70 -2.55
C GLY A 47 -14.44 -3.60 -3.30
N VAL A 48 -13.49 -4.25 -2.62
CA VAL A 48 -12.56 -5.21 -3.27
C VAL A 48 -13.33 -6.39 -3.89
N GLY A 49 -14.43 -6.82 -3.29
CA GLY A 49 -15.32 -7.82 -3.91
C GLY A 49 -15.93 -7.37 -5.24
N GLN A 50 -15.98 -6.06 -5.51
CA GLN A 50 -16.44 -5.51 -6.79
C GLN A 50 -15.33 -5.43 -7.84
N SER A 51 -14.11 -5.90 -7.55
CA SER A 51 -13.02 -6.05 -8.52
C SER A 51 -12.49 -7.48 -8.59
N ALA A 52 -13.01 -8.40 -7.78
CA ALA A 52 -12.55 -9.77 -7.79
C ALA A 52 -12.77 -10.38 -9.18
N ALA A 53 -11.77 -11.07 -9.72
CA ALA A 53 -11.86 -11.73 -11.03
C ALA A 53 -13.03 -12.74 -11.10
N GLN A 54 -13.40 -13.32 -9.96
CA GLN A 54 -14.56 -14.20 -9.83
C GLN A 54 -15.90 -13.47 -10.04
N THR A 55 -15.96 -12.18 -9.70
CA THR A 55 -17.16 -11.35 -9.83
C THR A 55 -17.22 -10.66 -11.18
N TYR A 56 -16.08 -10.21 -11.71
CA TYR A 56 -15.97 -9.60 -13.03
C TYR A 56 -14.78 -10.21 -13.78
N PRO A 57 -15.02 -11.02 -14.84
CA PRO A 57 -13.94 -11.55 -15.67
C PRO A 57 -13.22 -10.46 -16.50
N GLY A 58 -13.78 -9.25 -16.57
CA GLY A 58 -13.14 -8.06 -17.12
C GLY A 58 -13.15 -6.90 -16.12
N ALA A 59 -12.75 -5.70 -16.55
CA ALA A 59 -12.78 -4.52 -15.69
C ALA A 59 -14.20 -4.25 -15.13
N PRO A 60 -14.31 -3.92 -13.83
CA PRO A 60 -15.61 -3.76 -13.19
C PRO A 60 -16.36 -2.52 -13.72
N PRO A 61 -17.71 -2.49 -13.64
CA PRO A 61 -18.52 -1.43 -14.24
C PRO A 61 -18.12 -0.01 -13.83
N TRP A 62 -17.74 0.21 -12.57
CA TRP A 62 -17.28 1.52 -12.11
C TRP A 62 -15.97 1.96 -12.79
N LEU A 63 -15.07 1.01 -13.07
CA LEU A 63 -13.81 1.28 -13.75
C LEU A 63 -14.08 1.58 -15.22
N ILE A 64 -14.95 0.81 -15.87
CA ILE A 64 -15.40 1.09 -17.25
C ILE A 64 -16.07 2.47 -17.35
N ASP A 65 -16.87 2.87 -16.36
CA ASP A 65 -17.52 4.18 -16.32
C ASP A 65 -16.47 5.31 -16.25
N VAL A 66 -15.43 5.17 -15.41
CA VAL A 66 -14.31 6.12 -15.37
C VAL A 66 -13.57 6.17 -16.70
N LEU A 67 -13.19 5.01 -17.26
CA LEU A 67 -12.44 4.91 -18.53
C LEU A 67 -13.22 5.43 -19.74
N THR A 68 -14.55 5.41 -19.68
CA THR A 68 -15.42 5.88 -20.76
C THR A 68 -15.69 7.39 -20.67
N ASN A 69 -15.91 7.91 -19.46
CA ASN A 69 -16.32 9.31 -19.27
C ASN A 69 -15.14 10.27 -19.12
N HIS A 70 -13.95 9.79 -18.76
CA HIS A 70 -12.77 10.64 -18.60
C HIS A 70 -11.71 10.29 -19.65
N ALA A 71 -10.99 11.30 -20.17
CA ALA A 71 -9.88 11.11 -21.11
C ALA A 71 -8.61 10.59 -20.40
N VAL A 72 -8.64 9.34 -19.91
CA VAL A 72 -7.55 8.71 -19.16
C VAL A 72 -6.34 8.45 -20.07
N ARG A 73 -5.17 8.97 -19.71
CA ARG A 73 -3.91 8.80 -20.45
C ARG A 73 -2.97 7.76 -19.85
N ALA A 74 -3.09 7.51 -18.56
CA ALA A 74 -2.39 6.42 -17.89
C ALA A 74 -3.14 6.04 -16.61
N VAL A 75 -2.96 4.79 -16.18
CA VAL A 75 -3.43 4.29 -14.89
C VAL A 75 -2.24 4.05 -13.99
N ILE A 76 -2.28 4.59 -12.79
CA ILE A 76 -1.26 4.40 -11.74
C ILE A 76 -1.88 3.51 -10.66
N ILE A 77 -1.29 2.35 -10.39
CA ILE A 77 -1.82 1.39 -9.44
C ILE A 77 -0.83 1.19 -8.31
N ARG A 78 -1.28 1.45 -7.08
CA ARG A 78 -0.49 1.16 -5.88
C ARG A 78 -0.40 -0.35 -5.68
N VAL A 79 0.83 -0.84 -5.61
CA VAL A 79 1.20 -2.19 -5.17
C VAL A 79 1.84 -2.06 -3.80
N VAL A 80 1.40 -2.85 -2.83
CA VAL A 80 1.90 -2.73 -1.45
C VAL A 80 3.33 -3.22 -1.35
N HIS A 81 3.64 -4.36 -1.94
CA HIS A 81 4.94 -5.01 -1.79
C HIS A 81 5.61 -5.26 -3.14
N GLY A 82 6.68 -4.53 -3.45
CA GLY A 82 7.49 -4.69 -4.67
C GLY A 82 8.59 -5.75 -4.56
N GLY A 83 8.78 -6.33 -3.37
CA GLY A 83 9.85 -7.30 -3.13
C GLY A 83 11.22 -6.64 -3.22
N SER A 84 12.26 -7.46 -3.32
CA SER A 84 13.63 -6.97 -3.46
C SER A 84 13.92 -6.33 -4.83
N GLU A 85 13.07 -6.59 -5.83
CA GLU A 85 13.34 -6.22 -7.22
C GLU A 85 12.70 -4.89 -7.61
N TYR A 86 11.50 -4.60 -7.09
CA TYR A 86 10.75 -3.41 -7.47
C TYR A 86 10.69 -2.37 -6.36
N HIS A 87 11.43 -1.29 -6.56
CA HIS A 87 11.54 -0.18 -5.60
C HIS A 87 11.37 1.19 -6.26
N LYS A 88 10.94 1.24 -7.53
CA LYS A 88 10.65 2.46 -8.30
C LYS A 88 9.41 2.24 -9.15
N PRO A 89 8.68 3.29 -9.59
CA PRO A 89 7.57 3.15 -10.50
C PRO A 89 8.00 2.45 -11.79
N ILE A 90 7.19 1.49 -12.24
CA ILE A 90 7.46 0.77 -13.49
C ILE A 90 6.24 0.82 -14.42
N PRO A 91 6.43 0.96 -15.74
CA PRO A 91 5.38 0.64 -16.70
C PRO A 91 5.15 -0.87 -16.70
N ILE A 92 3.90 -1.30 -16.72
CA ILE A 92 3.54 -2.71 -16.77
C ILE A 92 3.77 -3.27 -18.19
N ASN A 93 4.42 -4.42 -18.26
CA ASN A 93 4.59 -5.24 -19.45
C ASN A 93 4.36 -6.73 -19.10
N ASP A 94 4.53 -7.64 -20.06
CA ASP A 94 4.29 -9.08 -19.85
C ASP A 94 5.24 -9.71 -18.84
N ASP A 95 6.52 -9.31 -18.86
CA ASP A 95 7.55 -9.90 -18.02
C ASP A 95 7.40 -9.46 -16.57
N ASN A 96 7.29 -8.16 -16.32
CA ASN A 96 7.16 -7.65 -14.97
C ASN A 96 5.80 -7.98 -14.36
N PHE A 97 4.73 -8.11 -15.15
CA PHE A 97 3.45 -8.56 -14.64
C PHE A 97 3.53 -9.98 -14.08
N ARG A 98 4.18 -10.91 -14.80
CA ARG A 98 4.42 -12.28 -14.32
C ARG A 98 5.23 -12.30 -13.03
N GLN A 99 6.26 -11.45 -12.93
CA GLN A 99 7.07 -11.34 -11.71
C GLN A 99 6.27 -10.75 -10.55
N LEU A 100 5.44 -9.74 -10.78
CA LEU A 100 4.60 -9.18 -9.73
C LEU A 100 3.57 -10.20 -9.19
N GLN A 101 3.08 -11.13 -10.03
CA GLN A 101 2.23 -12.25 -9.58
C GLN A 101 2.94 -13.14 -8.55
N THR A 102 4.26 -13.36 -8.68
CA THR A 102 5.02 -14.17 -7.71
C THR A 102 5.21 -13.45 -6.37
N LEU A 103 4.91 -12.15 -6.29
CA LEU A 103 4.98 -11.35 -5.07
C LEU A 103 3.65 -11.29 -4.31
N ILE A 104 2.59 -11.93 -4.80
CA ILE A 104 1.31 -12.02 -4.08
C ILE A 104 1.49 -12.56 -2.66
N PRO A 105 2.27 -13.64 -2.40
CA PRO A 105 2.46 -14.16 -1.05
C PRO A 105 3.05 -13.17 -0.04
N LEU A 106 3.75 -12.11 -0.48
CA LEU A 106 4.34 -11.10 0.42
C LEU A 106 3.29 -10.14 0.99
N ALA A 107 2.17 -9.96 0.30
CA ALA A 107 1.03 -9.17 0.78
C ALA A 107 -0.27 -9.72 0.18
N PRO A 108 -0.74 -10.91 0.61
CA PRO A 108 -1.76 -11.68 -0.11
C PRO A 108 -3.04 -10.89 -0.39
N LEU A 109 -3.54 -10.13 0.58
CA LEU A 109 -4.76 -9.34 0.42
C LEU A 109 -4.57 -8.13 -0.51
N HIS A 110 -3.42 -7.46 -0.44
CA HIS A 110 -3.23 -6.17 -1.10
C HIS A 110 -2.63 -6.33 -2.50
N ASN A 111 -1.56 -7.13 -2.63
CA ASN A 111 -0.92 -7.38 -3.91
C ASN A 111 -1.88 -8.12 -4.85
N LYS A 112 -2.66 -9.10 -4.37
CA LYS A 112 -3.67 -9.78 -5.19
C LYS A 112 -4.65 -8.80 -5.83
N ALA A 113 -5.25 -7.90 -5.04
CA ALA A 113 -6.20 -6.92 -5.55
C ALA A 113 -5.57 -5.97 -6.59
N ALA A 114 -4.32 -5.54 -6.38
CA ALA A 114 -3.61 -4.73 -7.36
C ALA A 114 -3.35 -5.48 -8.68
N ILE A 115 -2.94 -6.75 -8.59
CA ILE A 115 -2.61 -7.59 -9.74
C ILE A 115 -3.87 -7.96 -10.54
N GLU A 116 -4.97 -8.27 -9.88
CA GLU A 116 -6.27 -8.50 -10.53
C GLU A 116 -6.73 -7.26 -11.30
N LEU A 117 -6.57 -6.05 -10.74
CA LEU A 117 -6.90 -4.80 -11.45
C LEU A 117 -6.01 -4.59 -12.67
N ILE A 118 -4.70 -4.87 -12.55
CA ILE A 118 -3.77 -4.78 -13.69
C ILE A 118 -4.20 -5.75 -14.80
N GLU A 119 -4.51 -7.00 -14.45
CA GLU A 119 -4.99 -8.01 -15.40
C GLU A 119 -6.28 -7.57 -16.10
N GLN A 120 -7.26 -7.12 -15.33
CA GLN A 120 -8.53 -6.64 -15.84
C GLN A 120 -8.38 -5.46 -16.79
N LEU A 121 -7.51 -4.50 -16.47
CA LEU A 121 -7.21 -3.34 -17.32
C LEU A 121 -6.56 -3.75 -18.65
N ARG A 122 -5.61 -4.68 -18.59
CA ARG A 122 -4.94 -5.25 -19.77
C ARG A 122 -5.92 -5.97 -20.71
N ASN A 123 -7.00 -6.52 -20.16
CA ASN A 123 -8.03 -7.22 -20.93
C ASN A 123 -9.13 -6.28 -21.45
N THR A 124 -9.07 -4.97 -21.17
CA THR A 124 -10.04 -4.02 -21.72
C THR A 124 -9.71 -3.62 -23.16
N ARG A 125 -10.72 -3.09 -23.87
CA ARG A 125 -10.52 -2.43 -25.18
C ARG A 125 -9.72 -1.13 -25.11
N PHE A 126 -9.47 -0.61 -23.91
CA PHE A 126 -8.78 0.66 -23.71
C PHE A 126 -7.28 0.38 -23.70
N SER A 127 -6.58 0.74 -24.78
CA SER A 127 -5.12 0.66 -24.84
C SER A 127 -4.49 1.80 -24.04
N ILE A 128 -4.48 1.66 -22.72
CA ILE A 128 -3.98 2.68 -21.79
C ILE A 128 -2.75 2.14 -21.05
N PRO A 129 -1.63 2.88 -21.03
CA PRO A 129 -0.47 2.53 -20.21
C PRO A 129 -0.82 2.39 -18.73
N VAL A 130 -0.42 1.28 -18.12
CA VAL A 130 -0.56 1.02 -16.68
C VAL A 130 0.81 1.09 -16.03
N PHE A 131 0.91 1.75 -14.89
CA PHE A 131 2.12 1.84 -14.08
C PHE A 131 1.85 1.26 -12.69
N ALA A 132 2.76 0.42 -12.20
CA ALA A 132 2.79 0.03 -10.80
C ALA A 132 3.70 0.98 -10.01
N VAL A 133 3.21 1.41 -8.85
CA VAL A 133 3.96 2.22 -7.88
C VAL A 133 3.96 1.50 -6.54
N PHE A 134 5.08 1.54 -5.81
CA PHE A 134 5.31 0.64 -4.67
C PHE A 134 5.29 1.40 -3.36
N ASP A 135 4.49 0.93 -2.40
CA ASP A 135 4.33 1.59 -1.11
C ASP A 135 5.61 1.57 -0.25
N SER A 136 6.55 0.69 -0.58
CA SER A 136 7.86 0.54 0.05
C SER A 136 8.98 1.36 -0.60
N GLU A 137 8.72 2.05 -1.72
CA GLU A 137 9.74 2.78 -2.48
C GLU A 137 10.51 3.79 -1.62
N PHE A 138 9.80 4.60 -0.84
CA PHE A 138 10.41 5.64 -0.01
C PHE A 138 11.46 5.06 0.96
N PHE A 139 11.27 3.83 1.44
CA PHE A 139 12.13 3.14 2.39
C PHE A 139 13.16 2.21 1.75
N SER A 140 13.24 2.17 0.42
CA SER A 140 14.14 1.26 -0.30
C SER A 140 15.62 1.50 0.01
N ASP A 141 15.99 2.76 0.26
CA ASP A 141 17.35 3.24 0.55
C ASP A 141 17.65 3.35 2.06
N LEU A 142 16.89 2.65 2.92
CA LEU A 142 17.20 2.61 4.36
C LEU A 142 18.65 2.18 4.62
N PRO A 143 19.31 2.64 5.69
CA PRO A 143 20.61 2.10 6.08
C PRO A 143 20.54 0.59 6.30
N VAL A 144 21.59 -0.16 5.93
CA VAL A 144 21.62 -1.63 6.06
C VAL A 144 21.28 -2.10 7.48
N LEU A 145 21.78 -1.39 8.50
CA LEU A 145 21.48 -1.72 9.91
C LEU A 145 19.98 -1.61 10.25
N SER A 146 19.24 -0.73 9.57
CA SER A 146 17.79 -0.58 9.74
C SER A 146 17.00 -1.60 8.89
N GLN A 147 17.67 -2.30 7.97
CA GLN A 147 17.05 -3.29 7.08
C GLN A 147 17.16 -4.73 7.58
N ILE A 148 18.15 -5.05 8.41
CA ILE A 148 18.44 -6.43 8.78
C ILE A 148 17.57 -6.91 9.95
N TYR A 149 17.16 -8.18 9.89
CA TYR A 149 16.61 -8.90 11.03
C TYR A 149 17.70 -9.70 11.73
N GLY A 150 17.51 -9.96 13.04
CA GLY A 150 18.36 -10.85 13.84
C GLY A 150 18.23 -12.34 13.48
N LEU A 151 18.25 -12.66 12.19
CA LEU A 151 18.19 -14.01 11.62
C LEU A 151 19.54 -14.41 11.04
N SER A 152 19.73 -15.70 10.78
CA SER A 152 20.98 -16.19 10.21
C SER A 152 21.22 -15.60 8.81
N VAL A 153 22.48 -15.30 8.50
CA VAL A 153 22.90 -14.78 7.18
C VAL A 153 22.41 -15.68 6.06
N ALA A 154 22.49 -17.00 6.22
CA ALA A 154 22.03 -17.97 5.23
C ALA A 154 20.53 -17.85 4.90
N LEU A 155 19.66 -17.60 5.88
CA LEU A 155 18.23 -17.36 5.64
C LEU A 155 18.01 -16.01 4.97
N THR A 156 18.70 -14.98 5.47
CA THR A 156 18.63 -13.62 4.93
C THR A 156 19.00 -13.58 3.45
N GLU A 157 20.10 -14.22 3.05
CA GLU A 157 20.53 -14.29 1.65
C GLU A 157 19.59 -15.13 0.79
N LYS A 158 19.21 -16.32 1.26
CA LYS A 158 18.35 -17.25 0.52
C LYS A 158 16.99 -16.65 0.18
N TYR A 159 16.37 -15.97 1.14
CA TYR A 159 15.02 -15.43 1.01
C TYR A 159 14.99 -13.91 0.80
N ARG A 160 16.16 -13.26 0.72
CA ARG A 160 16.32 -11.81 0.62
C ARG A 160 15.52 -11.07 1.72
N LEU A 161 15.64 -11.56 2.96
CA LEU A 161 14.90 -11.02 4.11
C LEU A 161 15.42 -9.63 4.45
N ARG A 162 14.50 -8.67 4.57
CA ARG A 162 14.81 -7.31 4.99
C ARG A 162 13.57 -6.59 5.46
N ARG A 163 13.75 -5.52 6.24
CA ARG A 163 12.73 -4.49 6.44
C ARG A 163 12.49 -3.80 5.10
N TYR A 164 11.22 -3.76 4.69
CA TYR A 164 10.79 -3.00 3.53
C TYR A 164 10.21 -1.66 3.95
N GLY A 165 9.38 -1.63 5.00
CA GLY A 165 8.62 -0.44 5.37
C GLY A 165 7.48 -0.16 4.40
N PHE A 166 6.39 0.41 4.91
CA PHE A 166 5.20 0.75 4.12
C PHE A 166 4.63 2.11 4.55
N HIS A 167 3.58 2.57 3.87
CA HIS A 167 3.12 3.96 3.91
C HIS A 167 4.15 4.95 3.36
N GLY A 168 5.03 4.52 2.44
CA GLY A 168 6.08 5.35 1.85
C GLY A 168 5.52 6.64 1.24
N PHE A 169 4.43 6.55 0.46
CA PHE A 169 3.78 7.74 -0.10
C PHE A 169 3.27 8.73 0.96
N ALA A 170 2.78 8.23 2.10
CA ALA A 170 2.29 9.10 3.18
C ALA A 170 3.45 9.79 3.89
N HIS A 171 4.50 9.04 4.21
CA HIS A 171 5.71 9.59 4.83
C HIS A 171 6.43 10.59 3.91
N GLU A 172 6.59 10.26 2.64
CA GLU A 172 7.16 11.16 1.63
C GLU A 172 6.32 12.45 1.48
N SER A 173 4.99 12.33 1.46
CA SER A 173 4.09 13.49 1.39
C SER A 173 4.24 14.40 2.62
N MET A 174 4.31 13.83 3.84
CA MET A 174 4.55 14.59 5.06
C MET A 174 5.89 15.33 5.04
N VAL A 175 6.95 14.68 4.54
CA VAL A 175 8.29 15.27 4.39
C VAL A 175 8.27 16.42 3.38
N LYS A 176 7.71 16.21 2.18
CA LYS A 176 7.58 17.25 1.15
C LYS A 176 6.77 18.45 1.65
N HIS A 177 5.68 18.20 2.39
CA HIS A 177 4.90 19.28 2.99
C HIS A 177 5.72 20.07 4.02
N TRP A 178 6.47 19.39 4.88
CA TRP A 178 7.33 20.04 5.86
C TRP A 178 8.41 20.91 5.19
N GLU A 179 9.06 20.40 4.15
CA GLU A 179 10.07 21.13 3.36
C GLU A 179 9.48 22.38 2.71
N ALA A 180 8.26 22.28 2.15
CA ALA A 180 7.55 23.42 1.58
C ALA A 180 7.24 24.51 2.62
N VAL A 181 6.94 24.12 3.86
CA VAL A 181 6.70 25.05 4.99
C VAL A 181 8.01 25.60 5.57
N LYS A 182 9.13 24.89 5.42
CA LYS A 182 10.45 25.23 5.96
C LYS A 182 11.54 25.27 4.87
N PRO A 183 11.40 26.10 3.81
CA PRO A 183 12.26 26.06 2.63
C PRO A 183 13.72 26.50 2.87
N LYS A 184 14.02 27.05 4.06
CA LYS A 184 15.37 27.48 4.46
C LYS A 184 16.09 26.46 5.37
N ALA A 185 15.44 25.34 5.71
CA ALA A 185 16.08 24.32 6.53
C ALA A 185 17.04 23.49 5.68
N GLU A 186 18.34 23.68 5.86
CA GLU A 186 19.38 22.93 5.14
C GLU A 186 19.60 21.53 5.72
N HIS A 187 19.43 21.38 7.05
CA HIS A 187 19.54 20.12 7.76
C HIS A 187 18.39 19.94 8.75
N TYR A 188 17.80 18.75 8.79
CA TYR A 188 16.70 18.44 9.70
C TYR A 188 16.59 16.96 9.99
N THR A 189 16.01 16.66 11.15
CA THR A 189 15.58 15.33 11.52
C THR A 189 14.10 15.40 11.87
N LEU A 190 13.30 14.51 11.30
CA LEU A 190 11.86 14.42 11.53
C LEU A 190 11.52 13.03 12.02
N VAL A 191 10.52 12.97 12.88
CA VAL A 191 9.75 11.75 13.11
C VAL A 191 8.38 11.99 12.51
N THR A 192 8.00 11.15 11.57
CA THR A 192 6.70 11.21 10.90
C THR A 192 5.83 10.07 11.43
N ALA A 193 4.54 10.34 11.66
CA ALA A 193 3.60 9.37 12.21
C ALA A 193 2.35 9.30 11.33
N GLN A 194 2.18 8.18 10.64
CA GLN A 194 0.98 7.87 9.87
C GLN A 194 0.05 7.05 10.79
N LEU A 195 -0.97 7.70 11.36
CA LEU A 195 -1.87 7.09 12.33
C LEU A 195 -3.29 6.95 11.74
N GLY A 196 -3.54 5.83 11.08
CA GLY A 196 -4.84 5.50 10.51
C GLY A 196 -5.28 4.09 10.87
N SER A 197 -6.01 3.41 9.98
CA SER A 197 -6.35 1.99 10.18
C SER A 197 -5.10 1.10 10.24
N GLY A 198 -4.06 1.45 9.47
CA GLY A 198 -2.70 0.99 9.66
C GLY A 198 -1.87 2.11 10.26
N CYS A 199 -0.96 1.78 11.16
CA CYS A 199 -0.12 2.75 11.86
C CYS A 199 1.36 2.49 11.56
N SER A 200 2.10 3.54 11.22
CA SER A 200 3.57 3.47 11.10
C SER A 200 4.21 4.77 11.52
N MET A 201 5.45 4.68 11.98
CA MET A 201 6.31 5.83 12.17
C MET A 201 7.61 5.67 11.38
N ALA A 202 8.22 6.78 11.00
CA ALA A 202 9.51 6.78 10.35
C ALA A 202 10.40 7.91 10.85
N ALA A 203 11.68 7.60 11.05
CA ALA A 203 12.72 8.56 11.31
C ALA A 203 13.32 9.01 9.98
N ILE A 204 13.37 10.32 9.76
CA ILE A 204 13.83 10.96 8.53
C ILE A 204 14.99 11.89 8.87
N ARG A 205 16.04 11.87 8.06
CA ARG A 205 17.15 12.82 8.12
C ARG A 205 17.35 13.41 6.74
N ASP A 206 17.30 14.73 6.63
CA ASP A 206 17.52 15.48 5.38
C ASP A 206 16.71 14.90 4.21
N GLY A 207 15.41 14.69 4.45
CA GLY A 207 14.44 14.20 3.47
C GLY A 207 14.46 12.69 3.22
N LYS A 208 15.47 11.98 3.75
CA LYS A 208 15.66 10.55 3.54
C LYS A 208 15.29 9.74 4.78
N PRO A 209 14.54 8.64 4.65
CA PRO A 209 14.27 7.78 5.79
C PRO A 209 15.55 7.07 6.24
N VAL A 210 15.75 7.06 7.56
CA VAL A 210 16.83 6.33 8.22
C VAL A 210 16.31 5.15 9.04
N ASP A 211 15.02 5.14 9.39
CA ASP A 211 14.34 4.01 10.02
C ASP A 211 12.82 4.07 9.83
N THR A 212 12.14 2.94 9.99
CA THR A 212 10.67 2.84 9.92
C THR A 212 10.16 1.68 10.78
N THR A 213 8.99 1.84 11.39
CA THR A 213 8.45 0.85 12.32
C THR A 213 7.95 -0.42 11.61
N MET A 214 7.39 -0.28 10.40
CA MET A 214 6.90 -1.44 9.67
C MET A 214 8.05 -2.27 9.09
N GLY A 215 7.77 -3.56 8.91
CA GLY A 215 8.77 -4.59 8.72
C GLY A 215 8.94 -5.13 7.32
N PHE A 216 9.16 -6.45 7.28
CA PHE A 216 8.99 -7.32 6.13
C PHE A 216 7.53 -7.27 5.66
N THR A 217 6.59 -7.19 6.61
CA THR A 217 5.17 -7.00 6.34
C THR A 217 4.63 -5.74 7.04
N PRO A 218 3.46 -5.23 6.64
CA PRO A 218 2.78 -4.14 7.33
C PRO A 218 2.26 -4.46 8.74
N ASN A 219 2.61 -5.61 9.34
CA ASN A 219 2.15 -6.01 10.68
C ASN A 219 3.12 -5.60 11.79
N GLU A 220 4.43 -5.56 11.53
CA GLU A 220 5.44 -5.14 12.53
C GLU A 220 5.27 -3.66 12.91
N GLY A 221 5.65 -3.33 14.14
CA GLY A 221 5.68 -1.99 14.69
C GLY A 221 4.47 -1.68 15.55
N LEU A 222 3.77 -0.58 15.23
CA LEU A 222 2.71 -0.06 16.07
C LEU A 222 1.47 -0.96 16.11
N LEU A 223 0.76 -0.96 17.25
CA LEU A 223 -0.60 -1.47 17.35
C LEU A 223 -1.52 -0.71 16.37
N MET A 224 -2.41 -1.42 15.67
CA MET A 224 -3.28 -0.83 14.65
C MET A 224 -4.75 -1.24 14.87
N ARG A 225 -5.62 -0.91 13.91
CA ARG A 225 -7.06 -1.21 13.97
C ARG A 225 -7.36 -2.69 14.22
N THR A 226 -6.85 -3.56 13.35
CA THR A 226 -7.02 -5.02 13.43
C THR A 226 -5.71 -5.79 13.47
N ARG A 227 -4.58 -5.08 13.33
CA ARG A 227 -3.24 -5.67 13.33
C ARG A 227 -2.62 -5.60 14.71
N SER A 228 -1.95 -6.68 15.08
CA SER A 228 -1.28 -6.85 16.37
C SER A 228 -0.18 -5.82 16.62
N GLY A 229 0.60 -5.45 15.60
CA GLY A 229 1.85 -4.74 15.82
C GLY A 229 2.93 -5.70 16.32
N ASP A 230 3.88 -5.17 17.08
CA ASP A 230 4.93 -5.96 17.70
C ASP A 230 4.38 -6.93 18.75
N ILE A 231 4.74 -8.20 18.58
CA ILE A 231 4.46 -9.29 19.52
C ILE A 231 5.70 -10.17 19.67
N ASP A 232 5.83 -10.83 20.81
CA ASP A 232 6.92 -11.77 21.06
C ASP A 232 6.81 -12.99 20.10
N PRO A 233 7.84 -13.29 19.28
CA PRO A 233 7.84 -14.50 18.44
C PRO A 233 7.72 -15.81 19.23
N GLY A 234 8.20 -15.85 20.47
CA GLY A 234 8.06 -16.99 21.39
C GLY A 234 6.61 -17.23 21.80
N LEU A 235 5.87 -16.14 22.10
CA LEU A 235 4.43 -16.19 22.36
C LEU A 235 3.66 -16.75 21.15
N LEU A 236 4.01 -16.29 19.95
CA LEU A 236 3.36 -16.76 18.72
C LEU A 236 3.56 -18.27 18.52
N THR A 237 4.79 -18.74 18.71
CA THR A 237 5.13 -20.16 18.61
C THR A 237 4.39 -20.99 19.66
N TRP A 238 4.21 -20.46 20.88
CA TRP A 238 3.45 -21.12 21.93
C TRP A 238 1.96 -21.22 21.56
N LEU A 239 1.33 -20.14 21.09
CA LEU A 239 -0.07 -20.13 20.66
C LEU A 239 -0.33 -21.11 19.52
N GLN A 240 0.55 -21.14 18.51
CA GLN A 240 0.43 -22.10 17.40
C GLN A 240 0.42 -23.55 17.90
N ARG A 241 1.21 -23.88 18.93
CA ARG A 241 1.23 -25.23 19.51
C ARG A 241 -0.01 -25.54 20.35
N GLN A 242 -0.57 -24.56 21.05
CA GLN A 242 -1.78 -24.75 21.86
C GLN A 242 -3.02 -24.90 21.00
N GLU A 243 -3.17 -24.02 20.01
CA GLU A 243 -4.38 -23.91 19.19
C GLU A 243 -4.31 -24.72 17.88
N GLY A 244 -3.12 -25.27 17.56
CA GLY A 244 -2.89 -25.98 16.31
C GLY A 244 -2.98 -25.08 15.06
N TRP A 245 -2.70 -23.77 15.20
CA TRP A 245 -2.84 -22.82 14.11
C TRP A 245 -1.91 -23.14 12.95
N THR A 246 -2.48 -23.08 11.75
CA THR A 246 -1.74 -23.03 10.50
C THR A 246 -1.07 -21.65 10.31
N PRO A 247 -0.12 -21.50 9.37
CA PRO A 247 0.34 -20.18 8.95
C PRO A 247 -0.80 -19.24 8.56
N GLU A 248 -1.83 -19.75 7.89
CA GLU A 248 -3.00 -18.98 7.47
C GLU A 248 -3.86 -18.52 8.66
N ASP A 249 -4.05 -19.39 9.66
CA ASP A 249 -4.71 -19.01 10.92
C ASP A 249 -3.92 -17.93 11.66
N THR A 250 -2.60 -18.09 11.68
CA THR A 250 -1.70 -17.13 12.31
C THR A 250 -1.81 -15.76 11.63
N ASP A 251 -1.72 -15.72 10.31
CA ASP A 251 -1.87 -14.49 9.52
C ASP A 251 -3.24 -13.85 9.74
N ARG A 252 -4.32 -14.64 9.76
CA ARG A 252 -5.68 -14.16 10.03
C ARG A 252 -5.77 -13.52 11.41
N VAL A 253 -5.31 -14.20 12.45
CA VAL A 253 -5.38 -13.67 13.83
C VAL A 253 -4.58 -12.38 13.93
N LEU A 254 -3.35 -12.37 13.44
CA LEU A 254 -2.46 -11.21 13.55
C LEU A 254 -2.92 -10.02 12.74
N ASN A 255 -3.55 -10.22 11.57
CA ASN A 255 -3.94 -9.14 10.67
C ASN A 255 -5.39 -8.64 10.83
N CYS A 256 -6.30 -9.52 11.25
CA CYS A 256 -7.75 -9.28 11.18
C CYS A 256 -8.45 -9.30 12.55
N GLU A 257 -7.89 -9.99 13.54
CA GLU A 257 -8.58 -10.25 14.83
C GLU A 257 -7.82 -9.68 16.02
N SER A 258 -6.67 -9.05 15.79
CA SER A 258 -5.83 -8.42 16.81
C SER A 258 -6.05 -6.90 16.85
N GLY A 259 -5.05 -6.15 17.33
CA GLY A 259 -5.10 -4.69 17.38
C GLY A 259 -6.18 -4.19 18.32
N TRP A 260 -6.65 -2.97 18.08
CA TRP A 260 -7.75 -2.38 18.85
C TRP A 260 -9.00 -3.24 18.86
N ARG A 261 -9.33 -3.87 17.72
CA ARG A 261 -10.46 -4.81 17.61
C ARG A 261 -10.37 -5.94 18.63
N GLY A 262 -9.20 -6.58 18.71
CA GLY A 262 -8.97 -7.68 19.64
C GLY A 262 -9.00 -7.22 21.09
N LEU A 263 -8.35 -6.09 21.39
CA LEU A 263 -8.26 -5.55 22.76
C LEU A 263 -9.61 -5.09 23.32
N SER A 264 -10.50 -4.59 22.47
CA SER A 264 -11.80 -4.06 22.88
C SER A 264 -12.94 -5.08 22.83
N GLY A 265 -12.70 -6.29 22.33
CA GLY A 265 -13.74 -7.30 22.12
C GLY A 265 -14.63 -7.03 20.89
N GLY A 266 -14.16 -6.28 19.90
CA GLY A 266 -14.81 -6.14 18.59
C GLY A 266 -14.93 -4.70 18.06
N ILE A 267 -14.69 -3.69 18.90
CA ILE A 267 -14.68 -2.28 18.49
C ILE A 267 -13.32 -1.95 17.87
N ASP A 268 -13.33 -1.54 16.61
CA ASP A 268 -12.09 -1.37 15.84
C ASP A 268 -11.90 0.05 15.29
N ASN A 269 -12.86 0.96 15.51
CA ASN A 269 -12.69 2.36 15.16
C ASN A 269 -12.38 3.19 16.42
N MET A 270 -11.50 4.17 16.27
CA MET A 270 -10.99 4.97 17.39
C MET A 270 -12.07 5.86 18.02
N ALA A 271 -13.06 6.31 17.24
CA ALA A 271 -14.11 7.18 17.77
C ALA A 271 -14.97 6.44 18.80
N ASP A 272 -15.34 5.19 18.52
CA ASP A 272 -16.15 4.36 19.39
C ASP A 272 -15.37 3.82 20.60
N LEU A 273 -14.04 3.67 20.49
CA LEU A 273 -13.19 3.24 21.62
C LEU A 273 -13.09 4.30 22.73
N PHE A 274 -13.24 5.57 22.38
CA PHE A 274 -13.16 6.69 23.33
C PHE A 274 -14.54 7.28 23.68
N ALA A 275 -15.62 6.67 23.20
CA ALA A 275 -17.00 7.04 23.53
C ALA A 275 -17.42 6.38 24.86
#